data_AF-A0A523I685-F1
#
_entry.id   AF-A0A523I685-F1
#
_cell.length_a   1.000
_cell.length_b   1.000
_cell.length_c   1.000
_cell.angle_alpha   90.00
_cell.angle_beta   90.00
_cell.angle_gamma   90.00
#
_symmetry.space_group_name_H-M   'P 1'
#
loop_
_entity.id
_entity.type
_entity.pdbx_description
1 polymer ?
#
loop_
_entity_poly.entity_id
_entity_poly.type
_entity_poly.pdbx_seq_one_letter_code
_entity_poly.pdbx_strand_id
1 'polypeptide(L)'
;MTADNDQDSAAEALDRLIAKSFASRLWRRDPSLWPEPSPGGDPPGRTLGWLDLPARLPALAEDFSGLASKLTGDGFTDAVVLGMGGSSMTPLTLSDIFKESGPASGHAGGADQPSPSPSNKPRAPGLRLHALDTVNPESIASLTGSLDLARTLFFVSSKSGTTVEPLSLESHFRSSLYAIATATGSGTGPAPGSPAPGSGAGRRNFVALTDPGTPLSERARAGEFGTWVATPEDVGGRFSALSAFGMMPAAAAGMDLHRFAESAALMAQQCQGDSKDNPGLQLGAF
;
A
#
# COMPACT_ATOMS: atom_id res chain seq x y z
N MET A 1 -13.26 -40.30 7.57
CA MET A 1 -12.70 -40.90 6.33
C MET A 1 -12.36 -39.85 5.26
N THR A 2 -12.40 -38.55 5.56
CA THR A 2 -12.13 -37.45 4.59
C THR A 2 -10.78 -36.76 4.82
N ALA A 3 -10.30 -36.64 6.06
CA ALA A 3 -9.03 -35.98 6.36
C ALA A 3 -7.78 -36.68 5.80
N ASP A 4 -7.83 -38.02 5.70
CA ASP A 4 -6.72 -38.84 5.17
C ASP A 4 -6.55 -38.66 3.65
N ASN A 5 -7.66 -38.38 2.93
CA ASN A 5 -7.68 -38.28 1.48
C ASN A 5 -7.24 -36.89 0.99
N ASP A 6 -7.53 -35.84 1.76
CA ASP A 6 -7.12 -34.47 1.44
C ASP A 6 -5.61 -34.26 1.68
N GLN A 7 -5.05 -34.84 2.75
CA GLN A 7 -3.60 -34.79 3.03
C GLN A 7 -2.79 -35.50 1.94
N ASP A 8 -3.30 -36.62 1.42
CA ASP A 8 -2.66 -37.33 0.30
C ASP A 8 -2.67 -36.47 -0.98
N SER A 9 -3.78 -35.77 -1.24
CA SER A 9 -3.93 -34.91 -2.43
C SER A 9 -2.98 -33.70 -2.44
N ALA A 10 -2.78 -33.04 -1.30
CA ALA A 10 -1.87 -31.90 -1.15
C ALA A 10 -0.40 -32.34 -1.23
N ALA A 11 -0.06 -33.49 -0.63
CA ALA A 11 1.28 -34.06 -0.73
C ALA A 11 1.65 -34.42 -2.18
N GLU A 12 0.74 -35.06 -2.91
CA GLU A 12 0.92 -35.32 -4.34
C GLU A 12 1.03 -34.04 -5.17
N ALA A 13 0.23 -33.01 -4.86
CA ALA A 13 0.30 -31.72 -5.55
C ALA A 13 1.66 -31.04 -5.34
N LEU A 14 2.18 -31.06 -4.11
CA LEU A 14 3.51 -30.56 -3.77
C LEU A 14 4.61 -31.31 -4.53
N ASP A 15 4.56 -32.65 -4.55
CA ASP A 15 5.52 -33.47 -5.28
C ASP A 15 5.48 -33.17 -6.79
N ARG A 16 4.28 -32.94 -7.37
CA ARG A 16 4.14 -32.50 -8.77
C ARG A 16 4.76 -31.12 -9.03
N LEU A 17 4.59 -30.15 -8.13
CA LEU A 17 5.19 -28.81 -8.28
C LEU A 17 6.71 -28.87 -8.24
N ILE A 18 7.28 -29.65 -7.30
CA ILE A 18 8.72 -29.87 -7.17
C ILE A 18 9.28 -30.57 -8.40
N ALA A 19 8.66 -31.65 -8.85
CA ALA A 19 9.10 -32.40 -10.04
C ALA A 19 9.09 -31.56 -11.33
N LYS A 20 8.23 -30.55 -11.40
CA LYS A 20 8.15 -29.59 -12.53
C LYS A 20 9.07 -28.38 -12.39
N SER A 21 9.85 -28.31 -11.32
CA SER A 21 10.68 -27.16 -10.95
C SER A 21 9.89 -25.84 -10.94
N PHE A 22 8.65 -25.88 -10.42
CA PHE A 22 7.71 -24.77 -10.52
C PHE A 22 8.25 -23.49 -9.87
N ALA A 23 8.83 -23.56 -8.68
CA ALA A 23 9.36 -22.38 -7.99
C ALA A 23 10.51 -21.77 -8.79
N SER A 24 11.51 -22.57 -9.17
CA SER A 24 12.64 -22.07 -9.96
C SER A 24 12.20 -21.44 -11.29
N ARG A 25 11.20 -22.03 -11.96
CA ARG A 25 10.64 -21.50 -13.21
C ARG A 25 9.87 -20.21 -12.99
N LEU A 26 9.09 -20.12 -11.91
CA LEU A 26 8.36 -18.91 -11.52
C LEU A 26 9.33 -17.74 -11.27
N TRP A 27 10.38 -17.97 -10.49
CA TRP A 27 11.39 -16.95 -10.17
C TRP A 27 12.20 -16.50 -11.39
N ARG A 28 12.40 -17.38 -12.38
CA ARG A 28 12.96 -17.03 -13.71
C ARG A 28 11.93 -16.46 -14.69
N ARG A 29 10.69 -16.25 -14.27
CA ARG A 29 9.57 -15.72 -15.08
C ARG A 29 9.31 -16.54 -16.34
N ASP A 30 9.40 -17.86 -16.23
CA ASP A 30 9.18 -18.78 -17.35
C ASP A 30 7.72 -18.66 -17.84
N PRO A 31 7.49 -18.10 -19.05
CA PRO A 31 6.14 -17.83 -19.54
C PRO A 31 5.34 -19.12 -19.78
N SER A 32 6.00 -20.27 -19.94
CA SER A 32 5.34 -21.57 -20.16
C SER A 32 4.64 -22.14 -18.93
N LEU A 33 4.72 -21.47 -17.77
CA LEU A 33 3.91 -21.80 -16.60
C LEU A 33 2.45 -21.36 -16.73
N TRP A 34 2.15 -20.42 -17.64
CA TRP A 34 0.81 -19.90 -17.84
C TRP A 34 0.28 -20.29 -19.23
N PRO A 35 -1.05 -20.44 -19.37
CA PRO A 35 -1.67 -20.46 -20.69
C PRO A 35 -1.43 -19.11 -21.39
N GLU A 36 -1.60 -19.11 -22.71
CA GLU A 36 -1.59 -17.87 -23.51
C GLU A 36 -2.54 -16.83 -22.88
N PRO A 37 -2.12 -15.55 -22.78
CA PRO A 37 -2.97 -14.50 -22.22
C PRO A 37 -4.29 -14.41 -22.98
N SER A 38 -5.38 -14.12 -22.24
CA SER A 38 -6.63 -13.73 -22.90
C SER A 38 -6.40 -12.50 -23.80
N PRO A 39 -7.16 -12.32 -24.89
CA PRO A 39 -7.05 -11.13 -25.73
C PRO A 39 -7.11 -9.84 -24.91
N GLY A 40 -6.07 -9.01 -24.99
CA GLY A 40 -5.94 -7.77 -24.21
C GLY A 40 -5.37 -7.95 -22.79
N GLY A 41 -5.02 -9.16 -22.38
CA GLY A 41 -4.31 -9.43 -21.13
C GLY A 41 -2.82 -9.12 -21.22
N ASP A 42 -2.26 -8.60 -20.14
CA ASP A 42 -0.82 -8.37 -20.05
C ASP A 42 -0.05 -9.70 -20.09
N PRO A 43 1.08 -9.78 -20.81
CA PRO A 43 1.91 -10.98 -20.83
C PRO A 43 2.51 -11.25 -19.43
N PRO A 44 2.92 -12.50 -19.13
CA PRO A 44 3.57 -12.86 -17.86
C PRO A 44 4.75 -11.95 -17.50
N GLY A 45 5.56 -11.55 -18.50
CA GLY A 45 6.68 -10.62 -18.30
C GLY A 45 6.30 -9.23 -17.80
N ARG A 46 5.03 -8.81 -17.94
CA ARG A 46 4.48 -7.53 -17.42
C ARG A 46 3.65 -7.69 -16.15
N THR A 47 3.53 -8.90 -15.60
CA THR A 47 2.66 -9.17 -14.42
C THR A 47 3.39 -9.82 -13.25
N LEU A 48 4.67 -10.20 -13.44
CA LEU A 48 5.49 -10.87 -12.43
C LEU A 48 6.52 -9.96 -11.76
N GLY A 49 6.43 -8.64 -11.93
CA GLY A 49 7.32 -7.68 -11.26
C GLY A 49 7.25 -7.76 -9.73
N TRP A 50 6.17 -8.32 -9.19
CA TRP A 50 5.96 -8.48 -7.74
C TRP A 50 6.99 -9.40 -7.08
N LEU A 51 7.59 -10.32 -7.84
CA LEU A 51 8.66 -11.20 -7.35
C LEU A 51 9.90 -10.41 -6.90
N ASP A 52 10.16 -9.23 -7.48
CA ASP A 52 11.30 -8.41 -7.10
C ASP A 52 11.03 -7.50 -5.90
N LEU A 53 9.75 -7.25 -5.56
CA LEU A 53 9.41 -6.26 -4.54
C LEU A 53 10.05 -6.55 -3.18
N PRO A 54 10.11 -7.81 -2.67
CA PRO A 54 10.81 -8.09 -1.43
C PRO A 54 12.27 -7.65 -1.43
N ALA A 55 12.97 -7.80 -2.56
CA ALA A 55 14.37 -7.38 -2.69
C ALA A 55 14.53 -5.86 -2.87
N ARG A 56 13.52 -5.18 -3.41
CA ARG A 56 13.50 -3.71 -3.58
C ARG A 56 13.05 -2.98 -2.30
N LEU A 57 12.36 -3.67 -1.41
CA LEU A 57 11.74 -3.11 -0.22
C LEU A 57 12.74 -2.45 0.76
N PRO A 58 13.98 -2.96 0.96
CA PRO A 58 14.97 -2.26 1.79
C PRO A 58 15.29 -0.84 1.29
N ALA A 59 15.43 -0.66 -0.03
CA ALA A 59 15.68 0.67 -0.60
C ALA A 59 14.45 1.59 -0.42
N LEU A 60 13.25 1.05 -0.62
CA LEU A 60 12.01 1.80 -0.40
C LEU A 60 11.80 2.17 1.08
N ALA A 61 12.27 1.32 2.01
CA ALA A 61 12.26 1.61 3.44
C ALA A 61 13.16 2.80 3.79
N GLU A 62 14.35 2.87 3.18
CA GLU A 62 15.24 4.04 3.29
C GLU A 62 14.58 5.31 2.74
N ASP A 63 13.94 5.24 1.55
CA ASP A 63 13.26 6.38 0.93
C ASP A 63 12.14 6.97 1.82
N PHE A 64 11.50 6.14 2.64
CA PHE A 64 10.44 6.54 3.57
C PHE A 64 10.89 6.64 5.03
N SER A 65 12.20 6.56 5.28
CA SER A 65 12.75 6.70 6.63
C SER A 65 12.41 8.07 7.21
N GLY A 66 11.85 8.08 8.43
CA GLY A 66 11.41 9.29 9.10
C GLY A 66 10.14 9.96 8.53
N LEU A 67 9.44 9.34 7.56
CA LEU A 67 8.24 9.90 6.94
C LEU A 67 7.16 10.28 7.97
N ALA A 68 6.83 9.38 8.91
CA ALA A 68 5.87 9.66 9.99
C ALA A 68 6.24 10.90 10.82
N SER A 69 7.49 10.99 11.27
CA SER A 69 7.99 12.13 12.05
C SER A 69 7.91 13.43 11.27
N LYS A 70 8.21 13.40 9.97
CA LYS A 70 8.09 14.57 9.10
C LYS A 70 6.63 15.00 8.96
N LEU A 71 5.72 14.07 8.65
CA LEU A 71 4.30 14.38 8.45
C LEU A 71 3.63 14.91 9.72
N THR A 72 3.93 14.33 10.87
CA THR A 72 3.44 14.83 12.16
C THR A 72 4.04 16.20 12.51
N GLY A 73 5.33 16.41 12.23
CA GLY A 73 5.98 17.73 12.35
C GLY A 73 5.37 18.80 11.43
N ASP A 74 4.92 18.40 10.25
CA ASP A 74 4.16 19.24 9.30
C ASP A 74 2.68 19.44 9.71
N GLY A 75 2.30 18.91 10.88
CA GLY A 75 0.99 19.12 11.51
C GLY A 75 -0.11 18.17 11.03
N PHE A 76 0.19 17.13 10.26
CA PHE A 76 -0.79 16.12 9.90
C PHE A 76 -1.13 15.23 11.09
N THR A 77 -2.39 14.81 11.21
CA THR A 77 -2.90 13.90 12.26
C THR A 77 -3.51 12.64 11.69
N ASP A 78 -4.04 12.73 10.47
CA ASP A 78 -4.77 11.67 9.80
C ASP A 78 -4.26 11.48 8.38
N ALA A 79 -4.38 10.24 7.89
CA ALA A 79 -4.15 9.89 6.51
C ALA A 79 -5.33 9.08 5.98
N VAL A 80 -5.80 9.40 4.78
CA VAL A 80 -6.88 8.68 4.09
C VAL A 80 -6.36 8.15 2.76
N VAL A 81 -6.42 6.84 2.57
CA VAL A 81 -6.13 6.22 1.27
C VAL A 81 -7.39 6.25 0.42
N LEU A 82 -7.33 6.99 -0.70
CA LEU A 82 -8.38 7.07 -1.70
C LEU A 82 -8.02 6.08 -2.82
N GLY A 83 -8.63 4.91 -2.83
CA GLY A 83 -8.28 3.84 -3.77
C GLY A 83 -9.30 2.72 -3.79
N MET A 84 -9.25 1.90 -4.83
CA MET A 84 -10.13 0.72 -4.98
C MET A 84 -9.31 -0.57 -4.95
N GLY A 85 -9.83 -1.59 -4.28
CA GLY A 85 -9.26 -2.94 -4.25
C GLY A 85 -7.85 -3.02 -3.64
N GLY A 86 -6.88 -3.54 -4.40
CA GLY A 86 -5.50 -3.73 -3.91
C GLY A 86 -4.80 -2.44 -3.49
N SER A 87 -5.22 -1.30 -4.03
CA SER A 87 -4.67 0.02 -3.73
C SER A 87 -5.17 0.64 -2.41
N SER A 88 -6.17 0.07 -1.74
CA SER A 88 -6.74 0.58 -0.48
C SER A 88 -6.60 -0.39 0.70
N MET A 89 -6.67 -1.70 0.46
CA MET A 89 -6.74 -2.69 1.54
C MET A 89 -5.40 -3.01 2.20
N THR A 90 -4.29 -2.94 1.45
CA THR A 90 -2.97 -3.30 2.00
C THR A 90 -2.57 -2.41 3.18
N PRO A 91 -2.58 -1.06 3.06
CA PRO A 91 -2.14 -0.21 4.15
C PRO A 91 -2.97 -0.35 5.42
N LEU A 92 -4.29 -0.52 5.29
CA LEU A 92 -5.17 -0.76 6.44
C LEU A 92 -4.83 -2.06 7.13
N THR A 93 -4.71 -3.14 6.36
CA THR A 93 -4.38 -4.47 6.90
C THR A 93 -3.05 -4.42 7.66
N LEU A 94 -2.03 -3.78 7.09
CA LEU A 94 -0.73 -3.63 7.73
C LEU A 94 -0.79 -2.74 8.97
N SER A 95 -1.50 -1.60 8.90
CA SER A 95 -1.70 -0.73 10.05
C SER A 95 -2.41 -1.47 11.17
N ASP A 96 -3.45 -2.25 10.88
CA ASP A 96 -4.18 -3.02 11.89
C ASP A 96 -3.34 -4.12 12.53
N ILE A 97 -2.56 -4.87 11.75
CA ILE A 97 -1.68 -5.94 12.25
C ILE A 97 -0.52 -5.37 13.07
N PHE A 98 0.07 -4.27 12.61
CA PHE A 98 1.29 -3.68 13.18
C PHE A 98 1.02 -2.43 14.02
N LYS A 99 -0.24 -2.19 14.40
CA LYS A 99 -0.61 -1.19 15.41
C LYS A 99 0.16 -1.53 16.68
N GLU A 100 1.22 -0.77 16.95
CA GLU A 100 1.83 -0.79 18.27
C GLU A 100 0.74 -0.41 19.26
N SER A 101 0.41 -1.33 20.15
CA SER A 101 -0.44 -1.03 21.29
C SER A 101 0.23 0.10 22.05
N GLY A 102 -0.35 1.30 22.04
CA GLY A 102 -0.03 2.34 23.01
C GLY A 102 -0.12 1.79 24.44
N PRO A 103 0.45 2.50 25.44
CA PRO A 103 0.83 1.91 26.72
C PRO A 103 -0.28 1.06 27.31
N ALA A 104 0.08 -0.19 27.60
CA ALA A 104 -0.75 -1.28 28.08
C ALA A 104 -1.91 -0.83 28.99
N SER A 105 -3.15 -1.07 28.54
CA SER A 105 -4.20 -1.47 29.47
C SER A 105 -3.84 -2.86 29.98
N GLY A 106 -3.18 -2.89 31.14
CA GLY A 106 -2.57 -4.08 31.72
C GLY A 106 -3.46 -5.32 31.66
N HIS A 107 -3.00 -6.33 30.93
CA HIS A 107 -3.37 -7.71 31.15
C HIS A 107 -2.07 -8.51 31.26
N ALA A 108 -1.77 -8.92 32.50
CA ALA A 108 -0.66 -9.80 32.81
C ALA A 108 -0.93 -11.18 32.20
N GLY A 109 0.02 -11.70 31.42
CA GLY A 109 0.02 -13.11 31.03
C GLY A 109 0.95 -13.44 29.88
N GLY A 110 1.95 -14.30 30.14
CA GLY A 110 2.67 -15.05 29.11
C GLY A 110 4.15 -14.70 28.96
N ALA A 111 5.00 -15.42 29.67
CA ALA A 111 6.45 -15.39 29.52
C ALA A 111 6.86 -16.14 28.24
N ASP A 112 7.04 -15.42 27.13
CA ASP A 112 8.02 -15.76 26.07
C ASP A 112 8.15 -14.61 25.04
N GLN A 113 8.52 -13.41 25.51
CA GLN A 113 8.82 -12.29 24.61
C GLN A 113 10.32 -12.29 24.28
N PRO A 114 10.71 -12.32 22.99
CA PRO A 114 12.12 -12.16 22.63
C PRO A 114 12.62 -10.80 23.11
N SER A 115 13.83 -10.81 23.68
CA SER A 115 14.50 -9.66 24.31
C SER A 115 14.39 -8.39 23.45
N PRO A 116 14.07 -7.23 24.03
CA PRO A 116 14.06 -5.97 23.30
C PRO A 116 15.46 -5.65 22.75
N SER A 117 15.52 -5.33 21.46
CA SER A 117 16.72 -4.85 20.78
C SER A 117 17.22 -3.54 21.41
N PRO A 118 18.54 -3.31 21.53
CA PRO A 118 19.12 -2.18 22.26
C PRO A 118 18.90 -0.79 21.60
N SER A 119 18.21 -0.70 20.48
CA SER A 119 17.94 0.55 19.75
C SER A 119 16.58 1.18 20.04
N ASN A 120 16.02 0.97 21.24
CA ASN A 120 14.65 1.37 21.59
C ASN A 120 14.53 2.88 21.86
N LYS A 121 14.68 3.69 20.81
CA LYS A 121 14.25 5.09 20.82
C LYS A 121 12.73 5.09 20.63
N PRO A 122 11.94 5.75 21.50
CA PRO A 122 10.50 5.79 21.34
C PRO A 122 10.16 6.34 19.96
N ARG A 123 9.41 5.54 19.21
CA ARG A 123 9.07 5.83 17.83
C ARG A 123 8.03 6.95 17.78
N ALA A 124 8.17 7.88 16.83
CA ALA A 124 7.19 8.94 16.67
C ALA A 124 5.81 8.34 16.37
N PRO A 125 4.73 8.80 17.02
CA PRO A 125 3.38 8.34 16.70
C PRO A 125 3.10 8.68 15.23
N GLY A 126 2.67 7.70 14.44
CA GLY A 126 2.29 7.92 13.04
C GLY A 126 0.92 8.58 12.89
N LEU A 127 0.51 8.83 11.65
CA LEU A 127 -0.82 9.33 11.32
C LEU A 127 -1.89 8.25 11.58
N ARG A 128 -3.08 8.66 12.02
CA ARG A 128 -4.24 7.76 12.05
C ARG A 128 -4.63 7.42 10.62
N LEU A 129 -4.50 6.15 10.24
CA LEU A 129 -4.73 5.70 8.87
C LEU A 129 -6.17 5.22 8.67
N HIS A 130 -6.79 5.69 7.60
CA HIS A 130 -8.12 5.34 7.13
C HIS A 130 -8.03 4.94 5.65
N ALA A 131 -9.02 4.20 5.14
CA ALA A 131 -9.21 4.06 3.69
C ALA A 131 -10.65 4.34 3.31
N LEU A 132 -10.81 4.80 2.08
CA LEU A 132 -12.08 5.09 1.47
C LEU A 132 -12.10 4.45 0.08
N ASP A 133 -12.66 3.25 0.03
CA ASP A 133 -12.79 2.39 -1.15
C ASP A 133 -14.23 2.26 -1.63
N THR A 134 -15.03 3.26 -1.28
CA THR A 134 -16.46 3.33 -1.59
C THR A 134 -16.83 4.72 -2.05
N VAL A 135 -17.84 4.79 -2.93
CA VAL A 135 -18.49 6.03 -3.35
C VAL A 135 -19.83 6.27 -2.63
N ASN A 136 -20.11 5.50 -1.57
CA ASN A 136 -21.32 5.70 -0.77
C ASN A 136 -21.24 7.04 -0.01
N PRO A 137 -22.18 7.99 -0.24
CA PRO A 137 -22.14 9.31 0.37
C PRO A 137 -22.22 9.28 1.91
N GLU A 138 -22.90 8.30 2.51
CA GLU A 138 -23.01 8.18 3.96
C GLU A 138 -21.67 7.79 4.59
N SER A 139 -20.97 6.82 3.99
CA SER A 139 -19.62 6.42 4.42
C SER A 139 -18.62 7.59 4.31
N ILE A 140 -18.69 8.33 3.19
CA ILE A 140 -17.85 9.51 2.96
C ILE A 140 -18.14 10.59 4.00
N ALA A 141 -19.41 10.91 4.24
CA ALA A 141 -19.82 11.93 5.20
C ALA A 141 -19.44 11.55 6.65
N SER A 142 -19.65 10.28 7.02
CA SER A 142 -19.29 9.75 8.35
C SER A 142 -17.79 9.88 8.62
N LEU A 143 -16.95 9.42 7.69
CA LEU A 143 -15.49 9.56 7.82
C LEU A 143 -15.09 11.03 7.87
N THR A 144 -15.60 11.85 6.94
CA THR A 144 -15.32 13.30 6.86
C THR A 144 -15.65 14.01 8.18
N GLY A 145 -16.76 13.66 8.84
CA GLY A 145 -17.16 14.24 10.12
C GLY A 145 -16.22 13.92 11.29
N SER A 146 -15.36 12.90 11.15
CA SER A 146 -14.37 12.51 12.17
C SER A 146 -12.97 13.11 11.94
N LEU A 147 -12.77 13.83 10.83
CA LEU A 147 -11.47 14.32 10.38
C LEU A 147 -11.34 15.84 10.53
N ASP A 148 -10.14 16.32 10.89
CA ASP A 148 -9.73 17.68 10.59
C ASP A 148 -9.10 17.70 9.20
N LEU A 149 -9.88 18.11 8.19
CA LEU A 149 -9.43 18.06 6.79
C LEU A 149 -8.15 18.88 6.56
N ALA A 150 -7.96 20.01 7.23
CA ALA A 150 -6.77 20.83 7.08
C ALA A 150 -5.49 20.11 7.57
N ARG A 151 -5.65 19.16 8.50
CA ARG A 151 -4.61 18.31 9.08
C ARG A 151 -4.66 16.87 8.57
N THR A 152 -5.39 16.60 7.50
CA THR A 152 -5.50 15.26 6.89
C THR A 152 -4.68 15.17 5.60
N LEU A 153 -3.93 14.09 5.45
CA LEU A 153 -3.22 13.72 4.22
C LEU A 153 -4.06 12.73 3.40
N PHE A 154 -4.14 12.89 2.10
CA PHE A 154 -4.89 12.04 1.18
C PHE A 154 -3.93 11.37 0.18
N PHE A 155 -3.90 10.04 0.19
CA PHE A 155 -3.18 9.24 -0.79
C PHE A 155 -4.12 8.88 -1.95
N VAL A 156 -4.01 9.60 -3.07
CA VAL A 156 -4.76 9.31 -4.30
C VAL A 156 -4.07 8.14 -5.01
N SER A 157 -4.68 6.96 -4.92
CA SER A 157 -4.07 5.69 -5.28
C SER A 157 -4.78 5.07 -6.48
N SER A 158 -4.20 5.22 -7.67
CA SER A 158 -4.72 4.65 -8.91
C SER A 158 -3.58 4.27 -9.84
N LYS A 159 -3.44 2.97 -10.17
CA LYS A 159 -2.38 2.50 -11.07
C LYS A 159 -2.48 3.17 -12.45
N SER A 160 -3.68 3.17 -13.04
CA SER A 160 -3.93 3.75 -14.36
C SER A 160 -3.98 5.28 -14.36
N GLY A 161 -4.11 5.90 -13.19
CA GLY A 161 -4.37 7.33 -13.04
C GLY A 161 -5.73 7.78 -13.59
N THR A 162 -6.64 6.85 -13.87
CA THR A 162 -7.94 7.09 -14.53
C THR A 162 -9.14 6.46 -13.82
N THR A 163 -8.91 5.72 -12.73
CA THR A 163 -9.99 5.09 -11.95
C THR A 163 -10.94 6.16 -11.42
N VAL A 164 -12.24 6.05 -11.73
CA VAL A 164 -13.20 7.16 -11.51
C VAL A 164 -13.43 7.44 -10.02
N GLU A 165 -13.43 6.40 -9.19
CA GLU A 165 -13.72 6.49 -7.76
C GLU A 165 -12.66 7.31 -6.99
N PRO A 166 -11.35 6.98 -7.02
CA PRO A 166 -10.35 7.77 -6.30
C PRO A 166 -10.21 9.19 -6.85
N LEU A 167 -10.42 9.41 -8.16
CA LEU A 167 -10.40 10.75 -8.76
C LEU A 167 -11.62 11.59 -8.35
N SER A 168 -12.78 10.95 -8.21
CA SER A 168 -13.99 11.61 -7.73
C SER A 168 -13.86 11.99 -6.25
N LEU A 169 -13.29 11.10 -5.43
CA LEU A 169 -12.97 11.38 -4.03
C LEU A 169 -11.92 12.49 -3.89
N GLU A 170 -10.87 12.48 -4.72
CA GLU A 170 -9.89 13.57 -4.77
C GLU A 170 -10.59 14.92 -5.04
N SER A 171 -11.42 14.98 -6.08
CA SER A 171 -12.16 16.18 -6.45
C SER A 171 -13.06 16.68 -5.30
N HIS A 172 -13.76 15.75 -4.64
CA HIS A 172 -14.59 16.04 -3.47
C HIS A 172 -13.78 16.67 -2.33
N PHE A 173 -12.70 16.03 -1.88
CA PHE A 173 -11.91 16.54 -0.76
C PHE A 173 -11.16 17.85 -1.09
N ARG A 174 -10.74 18.04 -2.35
CA ARG A 174 -10.19 19.33 -2.81
C ARG A 174 -11.22 20.44 -2.70
N SER A 175 -12.46 20.19 -3.13
CA SER A 175 -13.56 21.14 -2.99
C SER A 175 -13.83 21.49 -1.53
N SER A 176 -13.86 20.49 -0.65
CA SER A 176 -14.05 20.68 0.80
C SER A 176 -12.93 21.52 1.43
N LEU A 177 -11.67 21.22 1.10
CA LEU A 177 -10.51 22.01 1.58
C LEU A 177 -10.53 23.45 1.07
N TYR A 178 -10.91 23.65 -0.19
CA TYR A 178 -11.08 24.98 -0.75
C TYR A 178 -12.16 25.78 0.00
N ALA A 179 -13.32 25.16 0.27
CA ALA A 179 -14.40 25.80 1.03
C ALA A 179 -13.97 26.17 2.46
N ILE A 180 -13.16 25.34 3.12
CA ILE A 180 -12.58 25.66 4.43
C ILE A 180 -11.61 26.84 4.33
N ALA A 181 -10.73 26.84 3.32
CA ALA A 181 -9.75 27.92 3.13
C ALA A 181 -10.41 29.26 2.84
N THR A 182 -11.50 29.29 2.07
CA THR A 182 -12.26 30.53 1.80
C THR A 182 -13.00 31.01 3.03
N ALA A 183 -13.65 30.11 3.78
CA ALA A 183 -14.37 30.46 5.00
C ALA A 183 -13.45 31.03 6.12
N THR A 184 -12.20 30.57 6.18
CA THR A 184 -11.21 30.99 7.19
C THR A 184 -10.36 32.18 6.74
N GLY A 185 -10.59 32.72 5.55
CA GLY A 185 -9.84 33.86 5.00
C GLY A 185 -8.39 33.53 4.63
N SER A 186 -7.98 32.25 4.66
CA SER A 186 -6.64 31.80 4.28
C SER A 186 -6.52 31.42 2.79
N GLY A 187 -7.64 31.45 2.05
CA GLY A 187 -7.71 31.05 0.64
C GLY A 187 -7.50 32.23 -0.30
N THR A 188 -6.37 32.25 -1.01
CA THR A 188 -6.19 33.05 -2.23
C THR A 188 -6.26 32.11 -3.43
N GLY A 189 -7.46 31.89 -3.99
CA GLY A 189 -7.64 31.02 -5.16
C GLY A 189 -9.01 31.16 -5.82
N PRO A 190 -9.15 30.72 -7.10
CA PRO A 190 -10.43 30.73 -7.82
C PRO A 190 -11.40 29.65 -7.33
N ALA A 191 -12.70 29.92 -7.49
CA ALA A 191 -13.84 29.11 -7.05
C ALA A 191 -13.87 27.67 -7.63
N PRO A 192 -14.62 26.73 -7.01
CA PRO A 192 -14.78 25.37 -7.51
C PRO A 192 -15.42 25.41 -8.91
N GLY A 193 -14.80 24.73 -9.88
CA GLY A 193 -15.29 24.66 -11.27
C GLY A 193 -14.49 25.45 -12.29
N SER A 194 -13.45 26.19 -11.89
CA SER A 194 -12.47 26.76 -12.83
C SER A 194 -11.25 25.85 -12.99
N PRO A 195 -10.81 25.54 -14.21
CA PRO A 195 -9.63 24.72 -14.50
C PRO A 195 -8.34 25.54 -14.34
N ALA A 196 -8.24 26.35 -13.28
CA ALA A 196 -7.00 27.07 -13.00
C ALA A 196 -6.01 26.08 -12.35
N PRO A 197 -4.91 25.72 -13.03
CA PRO A 197 -3.86 24.91 -12.42
C PRO A 197 -3.20 25.76 -11.33
N GLY A 198 -3.14 25.26 -10.10
CA GLY A 198 -2.31 25.86 -9.06
C GLY A 198 -3.01 26.75 -8.02
N SER A 199 -4.33 26.64 -7.80
CA SER A 199 -4.88 27.12 -6.53
C SER A 199 -4.29 26.25 -5.40
N GLY A 200 -3.30 26.79 -4.70
CA GLY A 200 -2.45 26.04 -3.75
C GLY A 200 -3.16 25.58 -2.48
N ALA A 201 -4.46 25.88 -2.32
CA ALA A 201 -5.25 25.48 -1.18
C ALA A 201 -5.34 23.95 -1.12
N GLY A 202 -4.84 23.37 -0.02
CA GLY A 202 -4.87 21.93 0.18
C GLY A 202 -3.86 21.13 -0.65
N ARG A 203 -3.02 21.73 -1.50
CA ARG A 203 -2.04 20.99 -2.32
C ARG A 203 -1.17 20.06 -1.48
N ARG A 204 -0.67 20.54 -0.33
CA ARG A 204 0.14 19.75 0.61
C ARG A 204 -0.59 18.53 1.18
N ASN A 205 -1.92 18.54 1.16
CA ASN A 205 -2.76 17.48 1.69
C ASN A 205 -2.91 16.31 0.70
N PHE A 206 -2.40 16.38 -0.54
CA PHE A 206 -2.54 15.29 -1.51
C PHE A 206 -1.20 14.72 -1.96
N VAL A 207 -1.14 13.39 -1.96
CA VAL A 207 -0.05 12.58 -2.52
C VAL A 207 -0.62 11.69 -3.63
N ALA A 208 -0.01 11.69 -4.80
CA ALA A 208 -0.37 10.75 -5.87
C ALA A 208 0.50 9.49 -5.84
N LEU A 209 -0.13 8.31 -5.86
CA LEU A 209 0.50 7.01 -6.02
C LEU A 209 -0.02 6.40 -7.31
N THR A 210 0.83 6.33 -8.33
CA THR A 210 0.42 6.02 -9.71
C THR A 210 1.60 5.58 -10.56
N ASP A 211 1.33 4.86 -11.65
CA ASP A 211 2.37 4.49 -12.59
C ASP A 211 2.87 5.72 -13.38
N PRO A 212 4.15 5.73 -13.81
CA PRO A 212 4.67 6.74 -14.71
C PRO A 212 3.89 6.84 -16.03
N GLY A 213 3.78 8.06 -16.57
CA GLY A 213 3.16 8.28 -17.89
C GLY A 213 1.63 8.20 -17.91
N THR A 214 1.01 8.09 -16.75
CA THR A 214 -0.45 8.16 -16.58
C THR A 214 -0.92 9.62 -16.44
N PRO A 215 -2.20 9.93 -16.74
CA PRO A 215 -2.75 11.28 -16.53
C PRO A 215 -2.57 11.79 -15.09
N LEU A 216 -2.71 10.93 -14.08
CA LEU A 216 -2.47 11.29 -12.69
C LEU A 216 -0.99 11.63 -12.43
N SER A 217 -0.05 10.91 -13.04
CA SER A 217 1.38 11.23 -12.93
C SER A 217 1.74 12.55 -13.61
N GLU A 218 1.08 12.88 -14.71
CA GLU A 218 1.27 14.16 -15.42
C GLU A 218 0.75 15.33 -14.59
N ARG A 219 -0.46 15.20 -14.00
CA ARG A 219 -1.02 16.17 -13.05
C ARG A 219 -0.12 16.37 -11.84
N ALA A 220 0.45 15.29 -11.30
CA ALA A 220 1.41 15.36 -10.21
C ALA A 220 2.69 16.10 -10.59
N ARG A 221 3.27 15.82 -11.76
CA ARG A 221 4.44 16.54 -12.29
C ARG A 221 4.14 18.00 -12.60
N ALA A 222 2.91 18.33 -12.98
CA ALA A 222 2.44 19.70 -13.16
C ALA A 222 2.26 20.46 -11.83
N GLY A 223 2.48 19.81 -10.68
CA GLY A 223 2.48 20.46 -9.37
C GLY A 223 1.13 20.46 -8.65
N GLU A 224 0.13 19.71 -9.10
CA GLU A 224 -1.19 19.64 -8.45
C GLU A 224 -1.19 18.95 -7.07
N PHE A 225 -0.12 18.23 -6.76
CA PHE A 225 0.05 17.43 -5.54
C PHE A 225 1.24 17.94 -4.72
N GLY A 226 1.20 17.68 -3.40
CA GLY A 226 2.31 17.98 -2.50
C GLY A 226 3.56 17.18 -2.88
N THR A 227 3.35 15.90 -3.20
CA THR A 227 4.35 15.01 -3.80
C THR A 227 3.66 13.88 -4.56
N TRP A 228 4.44 13.07 -5.27
CA TRP A 228 3.98 11.81 -5.85
C TRP A 228 5.09 10.77 -5.84
N VAL A 229 4.70 9.51 -5.86
CA VAL A 229 5.63 8.38 -5.92
C VAL A 229 5.22 7.47 -7.06
N ALA A 230 6.18 7.17 -7.93
CA ALA A 230 6.00 6.24 -9.03
C ALA A 230 5.84 4.80 -8.51
N THR A 231 4.95 4.04 -9.13
CA THR A 231 4.77 2.61 -8.87
C THR A 231 5.26 1.75 -10.03
N PRO A 232 5.65 0.49 -9.80
CA PRO A 232 6.15 -0.37 -10.87
C PRO A 232 5.04 -0.79 -11.84
N GLU A 233 5.20 -0.48 -13.12
CA GLU A 233 4.22 -0.81 -14.17
C GLU A 233 4.01 -2.33 -14.33
N ASP A 234 5.02 -3.13 -14.00
CA ASP A 234 5.06 -4.59 -14.13
C ASP A 234 4.43 -5.34 -12.93
N VAL A 235 3.83 -4.61 -11.99
CA VAL A 235 3.16 -5.14 -10.81
C VAL A 235 1.65 -4.96 -10.93
N GLY A 236 0.89 -6.06 -10.94
CA GLY A 236 -0.56 -6.01 -10.90
C GLY A 236 -1.09 -5.42 -9.59
N GLY A 237 -2.24 -4.73 -9.61
CA GLY A 237 -2.76 -4.01 -8.44
C GLY A 237 -2.98 -4.88 -7.19
N ARG A 238 -3.35 -6.16 -7.34
CA ARG A 238 -3.48 -7.09 -6.20
C ARG A 238 -2.15 -7.57 -5.61
N PHE A 239 -1.04 -7.34 -6.32
CA PHE A 239 0.31 -7.71 -5.91
C PHE A 239 1.17 -6.49 -5.56
N SER A 240 0.57 -5.29 -5.50
CA SER A 240 1.29 -4.04 -5.25
C SER A 240 1.52 -3.73 -3.77
N ALA A 241 1.20 -4.67 -2.88
CA ALA A 241 1.29 -4.50 -1.45
C ALA A 241 2.66 -4.00 -0.98
N LEU A 242 3.75 -4.55 -1.53
CA LEU A 242 5.13 -4.17 -1.17
C LEU A 242 5.69 -3.00 -2.00
N SER A 243 4.86 -2.39 -2.85
CA SER A 243 5.22 -1.16 -3.58
C SER A 243 4.88 0.09 -2.77
N ALA A 244 5.12 1.28 -3.34
CA ALA A 244 4.73 2.55 -2.73
C ALA A 244 3.23 2.64 -2.39
N PHE A 245 2.35 1.92 -3.12
CA PHE A 245 0.92 1.82 -2.79
C PHE A 245 0.67 1.35 -1.36
N GLY A 246 1.34 0.29 -0.92
CA GLY A 246 1.19 -0.24 0.43
C GLY A 246 2.12 0.44 1.44
N MET A 247 3.36 0.67 1.03
CA MET A 247 4.44 1.02 1.96
C MET A 247 4.44 2.49 2.36
N MET A 248 4.08 3.42 1.47
CA MET A 248 4.08 4.84 1.82
C MET A 248 3.01 5.17 2.89
N PRO A 249 1.74 4.73 2.76
CA PRO A 249 0.76 5.00 3.80
C PRO A 249 1.05 4.22 5.09
N ALA A 250 1.63 3.01 5.01
CA ALA A 250 2.08 2.26 6.17
C ALA A 250 3.23 2.99 6.92
N ALA A 251 4.22 3.52 6.22
CA ALA A 251 5.27 4.35 6.81
C ALA A 251 4.72 5.64 7.41
N ALA A 252 3.74 6.29 6.76
CA ALA A 252 3.06 7.46 7.32
C ALA A 252 2.29 7.14 8.60
N ALA A 253 1.73 5.93 8.70
CA ALA A 253 1.10 5.39 9.92
C ALA A 253 2.11 4.92 10.98
N GLY A 254 3.41 5.01 10.70
CA GLY A 254 4.48 4.69 11.65
C GLY A 254 4.91 3.21 11.65
N MET A 255 4.65 2.43 10.60
CA MET A 255 5.09 1.03 10.48
C MET A 255 6.61 0.91 10.21
N ASP A 256 7.30 -0.07 10.83
CA ASP A 256 8.75 -0.29 10.64
C ASP A 256 9.02 -0.95 9.29
N LEU A 257 9.30 -0.14 8.28
CA LEU A 257 9.56 -0.68 6.96
C LEU A 257 10.90 -1.42 6.88
N HIS A 258 11.90 -1.10 7.70
CA HIS A 258 13.18 -1.83 7.66
C HIS A 258 12.99 -3.25 8.20
N ARG A 259 12.38 -3.39 9.39
CA ARG A 259 12.09 -4.71 9.97
C ARG A 259 11.13 -5.52 9.10
N PHE A 260 10.16 -4.86 8.47
CA PHE A 260 9.26 -5.51 7.54
C PHE A 260 9.97 -5.95 6.26
N ALA A 261 10.91 -5.14 5.74
CA ALA A 261 11.73 -5.48 4.58
C ALA A 261 12.59 -6.72 4.82
N GLU A 262 13.24 -6.81 5.98
CA GLU A 262 14.02 -7.99 6.38
C GLU A 262 13.15 -9.25 6.38
N SER A 263 11.96 -9.17 6.99
CA SER A 263 11.03 -10.30 7.06
C SER A 263 10.52 -10.71 5.66
N ALA A 264 10.20 -9.74 4.81
CA ALA A 264 9.75 -9.99 3.45
C ALA A 264 10.84 -10.65 2.59
N ALA A 265 12.09 -10.18 2.71
CA ALA A 265 13.23 -10.75 1.99
C ALA A 265 13.53 -12.19 2.41
N LEU A 266 13.46 -12.49 3.72
CA LEU A 266 13.62 -13.85 4.24
C LEU A 266 12.56 -14.81 3.71
N MET A 267 11.28 -14.40 3.74
CA MET A 267 10.19 -15.20 3.18
C MET A 267 10.36 -15.43 1.68
N ALA A 268 10.74 -14.39 0.93
CA ALA A 268 11.01 -14.51 -0.50
C ALA A 268 12.14 -15.52 -0.78
N GLN A 269 13.22 -15.49 -0.01
CA GLN A 269 14.33 -16.44 -0.14
C GLN A 269 13.88 -17.88 0.14
N GLN A 270 13.09 -18.11 1.18
CA GLN A 270 12.55 -19.44 1.50
C GLN A 270 11.64 -19.98 0.39
N CYS A 271 10.97 -19.10 -0.35
CA CYS A 271 10.09 -19.45 -1.46
C CYS A 271 10.81 -19.74 -2.80
N GLN A 272 12.14 -19.71 -2.86
CA GLN A 272 12.88 -19.87 -4.12
C GLN A 272 13.13 -21.32 -4.54
N GLY A 273 13.35 -22.23 -3.58
CA GLY A 273 13.78 -23.59 -3.87
C GLY A 273 12.63 -24.53 -4.26
N ASP A 274 12.86 -25.45 -5.19
CA ASP A 274 11.96 -26.57 -5.44
C ASP A 274 12.17 -27.66 -4.38
N SER A 275 11.63 -27.44 -3.18
CA SER A 275 11.77 -28.32 -2.02
C SER A 275 10.44 -28.46 -1.28
N LYS A 276 10.29 -29.56 -0.53
CA LYS A 276 9.17 -29.76 0.40
C LYS A 276 9.16 -28.72 1.51
N ASP A 277 10.29 -28.10 1.81
CA ASP A 277 10.42 -27.04 2.83
C ASP A 277 10.03 -25.64 2.30
N ASN A 278 9.70 -25.49 1.02
CA ASN A 278 9.31 -24.21 0.46
C ASN A 278 7.87 -23.86 0.92
N PRO A 279 7.69 -22.82 1.78
CA PRO A 279 6.37 -22.50 2.32
C PRO A 279 5.40 -22.00 1.25
N GLY A 280 5.89 -21.37 0.19
CA GLY A 280 5.09 -20.95 -0.96
C GLY A 280 4.55 -22.13 -1.77
N LEU A 281 5.36 -23.18 -1.97
CA LEU A 281 4.89 -24.40 -2.63
C LEU A 281 3.93 -25.20 -1.74
N GLN A 282 4.19 -25.28 -0.44
CA GLN A 282 3.27 -25.92 0.51
C GLN A 282 1.89 -25.25 0.48
N LEU A 283 1.85 -23.92 0.53
CA LEU A 283 0.59 -23.17 0.47
C LEU A 283 -0.09 -23.30 -0.89
N GLY A 284 0.66 -23.31 -2.00
CA GLY A 284 0.09 -23.45 -3.34
C GLY A 284 -0.38 -24.86 -3.70
N ALA A 285 0.05 -25.88 -2.93
CA ALA A 285 -0.37 -27.27 -3.11
C ALA A 285 -1.65 -27.62 -2.34
N PHE A 286 -2.00 -26.83 -1.32
CA PHE A 286 -3.22 -26.95 -0.51
C PHE A 286 -4.43 -26.35 -1.25
#